data_AF-A0A3B7A459-F1
#
_entry.id   AF-A0A3B7A459-F1
#
_cell.length_a   1.000
_cell.length_b   1.000
_cell.length_c   1.000
_cell.angle_alpha   90.00
_cell.angle_beta   90.00
_cell.angle_gamma   90.00
#
_symmetry.space_group_name_H-M   'P 1'
#
loop_
_entity.id
_entity.type
_entity.pdbx_description
1 polymer ?
#
loop_
_entity_poly.entity_id
_entity_poly.type
_entity_poly.pdbx_seq_one_letter_code
_entity_poly.pdbx_strand_id
1 'polypeptide(L)'
;MLNSSNRPPRPNLTGPIFLYALIDMFGLACVGIGASWFAAGKGALLAGFPSSVAEAVACTAGGVVVMLWAVARILRELAKQGPAMQAKFDAYVGAQHPDRANQSTDSRDN
;
A
#
# COMPACT_ATOMS: atom_id res chain seq x y z
N MET A 1 4.88 24.26 19.30
CA MET A 1 5.26 23.30 18.24
C MET A 1 5.26 21.92 18.86
N LEU A 2 4.29 21.06 18.53
CA LEU A 2 4.23 19.71 19.10
C LEU A 2 5.45 18.93 18.63
N ASN A 3 6.28 18.50 19.56
CA ASN A 3 7.52 17.79 19.28
C ASN A 3 7.18 16.46 18.59
N SER A 4 7.34 16.39 17.25
CA SER A 4 7.06 15.19 16.43
C SER A 4 8.05 14.05 16.67
N SER A 5 8.90 14.20 17.69
CA SER A 5 10.13 13.43 17.92
C SER A 5 9.89 11.96 18.27
N ASN A 6 8.67 11.56 18.67
CA ASN A 6 8.41 10.19 19.08
C ASN A 6 7.73 9.31 18.02
N ARG A 7 7.56 9.80 16.77
CA ARG A 7 6.96 9.00 15.71
C ARG A 7 8.04 8.38 14.83
N PRO A 8 8.02 7.06 14.60
CA PRO A 8 8.88 6.45 13.60
C PRO A 8 8.70 7.14 12.24
N PRO A 9 9.79 7.31 11.47
CA PRO A 9 9.71 7.89 10.14
C PRO A 9 8.75 7.09 9.26
N ARG A 10 7.99 7.79 8.42
CA ARG A 10 7.02 7.21 7.49
C ARG A 10 7.46 7.42 6.04
N PRO A 11 7.16 6.47 5.13
CA PRO A 11 7.34 6.68 3.70
C PRO A 11 6.58 7.92 3.23
N ASN A 12 7.16 8.62 2.26
CA ASN A 12 6.52 9.77 1.64
C ASN A 12 5.50 9.30 0.61
N LEU A 13 4.32 9.91 0.60
CA LEU A 13 3.32 9.69 -0.44
C LEU A 13 3.81 10.37 -1.73
N THR A 14 4.29 9.58 -2.68
CA THR A 14 4.67 10.09 -4.00
C THR A 14 3.46 10.10 -4.93
N GLY A 15 3.45 10.99 -5.92
CA GLY A 15 2.40 11.02 -6.95
C GLY A 15 2.13 9.65 -7.61
N PRO A 16 3.16 8.87 -7.97
CA PRO A 16 2.97 7.50 -8.46
C PRO A 16 2.27 6.57 -7.45
N ILE A 17 2.65 6.59 -6.17
CA ILE A 17 2.00 5.76 -5.14
C ILE A 17 0.52 6.14 -5.02
N PHE A 18 0.22 7.44 -5.02
CA PHE A 18 -1.16 7.91 -4.98
C PHE A 18 -1.97 7.43 -6.19
N LEU A 19 -1.42 7.52 -7.40
CA LEU A 19 -2.08 7.05 -8.62
C LEU A 19 -2.34 5.53 -8.57
N TYR A 20 -1.35 4.73 -8.16
CA TYR A 20 -1.55 3.29 -8.04
C TYR A 20 -2.57 2.93 -6.94
N ALA A 21 -2.65 3.71 -5.87
CA ALA A 21 -3.68 3.53 -4.84
C ALA A 21 -5.10 3.82 -5.37
N LEU A 22 -5.26 4.82 -6.25
CA LEU A 22 -6.54 5.05 -6.94
C LEU A 22 -6.91 3.88 -7.86
N ILE A 23 -5.93 3.30 -8.54
CA ILE A 23 -6.14 2.12 -9.39
C ILE A 23 -6.50 0.89 -8.54
N ASP A 24 -5.91 0.74 -7.36
CA ASP A 24 -6.26 -0.33 -6.42
C ASP A 24 -7.70 -0.17 -5.89
N MET A 25 -8.11 1.06 -5.54
CA MET A 25 -9.51 1.35 -5.17
C MET A 25 -10.49 1.00 -6.29
N PHE A 26 -10.12 1.27 -7.55
CA PHE A 26 -10.91 0.83 -8.70
C PHE A 26 -10.98 -0.70 -8.78
N GLY A 27 -9.86 -1.40 -8.59
CA GLY A 27 -9.82 -2.87 -8.53
C GLY A 27 -10.72 -3.44 -7.44
N LEU A 28 -10.67 -2.87 -6.23
CA LEU A 28 -11.54 -3.25 -5.11
C LEU A 28 -13.02 -2.99 -5.40
N ALA A 29 -13.36 -1.87 -6.05
CA ALA A 29 -14.73 -1.59 -6.47
C ALA A 29 -15.21 -2.64 -7.49
N CYS A 30 -14.38 -3.00 -8.49
CA CYS A 30 -14.70 -4.05 -9.46
C CYS A 30 -14.91 -5.41 -8.79
N VAL A 31 -14.04 -5.79 -7.85
CA VAL A 31 -14.20 -7.03 -7.07
C VAL A 31 -15.48 -6.99 -6.24
N GLY A 32 -15.77 -5.89 -5.55
CA GLY A 32 -16.97 -5.74 -4.74
C GLY A 32 -18.25 -5.87 -5.58
N ILE A 33 -18.32 -5.17 -6.71
CA ILE A 33 -19.45 -5.22 -7.64
C ILE A 33 -19.60 -6.61 -8.25
N GLY A 34 -18.52 -7.20 -8.75
CA GLY A 34 -18.53 -8.54 -9.35
C GLY A 34 -18.89 -9.64 -8.34
N ALA A 35 -18.28 -9.63 -7.15
CA ALA A 35 -18.55 -10.58 -6.08
C ALA A 35 -19.98 -10.46 -5.54
N SER A 36 -20.52 -9.24 -5.46
CA SER A 36 -21.91 -9.02 -5.02
C SER A 36 -22.93 -9.71 -5.92
N TRP A 37 -22.63 -9.85 -7.20
CA TRP A 37 -23.48 -10.59 -8.14
C TRP A 37 -23.58 -12.07 -7.79
N PHE A 38 -22.48 -12.70 -7.36
CA PHE A 38 -22.47 -14.10 -6.94
C PHE A 38 -23.15 -14.31 -5.58
N ALA A 39 -23.12 -13.29 -4.70
CA ALA A 39 -23.72 -13.38 -3.37
C ALA A 39 -25.23 -13.08 -3.34
N ALA A 40 -25.68 -12.09 -4.12
CA ALA A 40 -27.05 -11.56 -4.05
C ALA A 40 -27.80 -11.54 -5.40
N GLY A 41 -27.17 -11.95 -6.50
CA GLY A 41 -27.77 -11.98 -7.84
C GLY A 41 -27.60 -10.69 -8.65
N LYS A 42 -28.28 -10.63 -9.80
CA LYS A 42 -28.20 -9.50 -10.75
C LYS A 42 -28.52 -8.15 -10.08
N GLY A 43 -27.62 -7.18 -10.26
CA GLY A 43 -27.85 -5.80 -9.86
C GLY A 43 -27.76 -5.52 -8.35
N ALA A 44 -27.06 -6.35 -7.59
CA ALA A 44 -26.96 -6.23 -6.14
C ALA A 44 -26.35 -4.91 -5.62
N LEU A 45 -25.44 -4.29 -6.37
CA LEU A 45 -24.77 -3.02 -5.99
C LEU A 45 -24.95 -1.88 -7.00
N LEU A 46 -25.09 -2.19 -8.30
CA LEU A 46 -25.38 -1.23 -9.36
C LEU A 46 -26.53 -1.74 -10.22
N ALA A 47 -27.55 -0.91 -10.43
CA ALA A 47 -28.72 -1.27 -11.23
C ALA A 47 -28.28 -1.64 -12.66
N GLY A 48 -28.38 -2.93 -13.01
CA GLY A 48 -28.07 -3.44 -14.34
C GLY A 48 -26.63 -3.93 -14.57
N PHE A 49 -25.72 -3.86 -13.60
CA PHE A 49 -24.34 -4.36 -13.74
C PHE A 49 -23.85 -5.07 -12.47
N PRO A 50 -23.34 -6.32 -12.54
CA PRO A 50 -23.18 -7.19 -13.70
C PRO A 50 -24.51 -7.78 -14.24
N SER A 51 -24.66 -7.86 -15.56
CA SER A 51 -25.88 -8.35 -16.24
C SER A 51 -25.76 -9.81 -16.72
N SER A 52 -24.56 -10.38 -16.67
CA SER A 52 -24.29 -11.77 -17.03
C SER A 52 -23.22 -12.40 -16.14
N VAL A 53 -23.16 -13.73 -16.10
CA VAL A 53 -22.09 -14.47 -15.40
C VAL A 53 -20.72 -14.08 -15.96
N ALA A 54 -20.60 -13.95 -17.29
CA ALA A 54 -19.35 -13.58 -17.94
C ALA A 54 -18.86 -12.21 -17.48
N GLU A 55 -19.76 -11.22 -17.36
CA GLU A 55 -19.43 -9.90 -16.82
C GLU A 55 -19.05 -9.94 -15.35
N ALA A 56 -19.75 -10.72 -14.53
CA ALA A 56 -19.44 -10.86 -13.11
C ALA A 56 -18.05 -11.48 -12.91
N VAL A 57 -17.72 -12.54 -13.67
CA VAL A 57 -16.38 -13.16 -13.66
C VAL A 57 -15.33 -12.18 -14.17
N ALA A 58 -15.55 -11.51 -15.30
CA ALA A 58 -14.60 -10.56 -15.86
C ALA A 58 -14.34 -9.37 -14.91
N CYS A 59 -15.38 -8.84 -14.26
CA CYS A 59 -15.25 -7.73 -13.32
C CYS A 59 -14.51 -8.17 -12.05
N THR A 60 -14.83 -9.35 -11.52
CA THR A 60 -14.16 -9.88 -10.32
C THR A 60 -12.70 -10.23 -10.60
N ALA A 61 -12.45 -11.07 -11.62
CA ALA A 61 -11.10 -11.50 -11.97
C ALA A 61 -10.24 -10.33 -12.47
N GLY A 62 -10.82 -9.45 -13.30
CA GLY A 62 -10.16 -8.22 -13.75
C GLY A 62 -9.80 -7.30 -12.59
N GLY A 63 -10.71 -7.12 -11.63
CA GLY A 63 -10.46 -6.36 -10.40
C GLY A 63 -9.29 -6.94 -9.59
N VAL A 64 -9.26 -8.26 -9.39
CA VAL A 64 -8.15 -8.94 -8.70
C VAL A 64 -6.81 -8.73 -9.42
N VAL A 65 -6.78 -8.88 -10.74
CA VAL A 65 -5.55 -8.66 -11.53
C VAL A 65 -5.06 -7.22 -11.38
N VAL A 66 -5.96 -6.25 -11.45
CA VAL A 66 -5.64 -4.83 -11.28
C VAL A 66 -5.12 -4.54 -9.87
N MET A 67 -5.74 -5.10 -8.82
CA MET A 67 -5.27 -4.97 -7.43
C MET A 67 -3.85 -5.51 -7.27
N LEU A 68 -3.60 -6.75 -7.71
CA LEU A 68 -2.26 -7.37 -7.60
C LEU A 68 -1.21 -6.56 -8.35
N TRP A 69 -1.55 -6.09 -9.54
CA TRP A 69 -0.67 -5.23 -10.33
C TRP A 69 -0.38 -3.88 -9.63
N ALA A 70 -1.40 -3.22 -9.10
CA ALA A 70 -1.27 -1.93 -8.42
C ALA A 70 -0.44 -2.04 -7.14
N VAL A 71 -0.72 -3.05 -6.30
CA VAL A 71 0.02 -3.32 -5.06
C VAL A 71 1.49 -3.58 -5.36
N ALA A 72 1.80 -4.42 -6.36
CA ALA A 72 3.18 -4.67 -6.76
C ALA A 72 3.91 -3.39 -7.18
N ARG A 73 3.22 -2.47 -7.88
CA ARG A 73 3.79 -1.17 -8.25
C ARG A 73 3.98 -0.24 -7.05
N ILE A 74 3.03 -0.20 -6.11
CA ILE A 74 3.18 0.56 -4.86
C ILE A 74 4.40 0.08 -4.08
N LEU A 75 4.53 -1.24 -3.89
CA LEU A 75 5.69 -1.82 -3.20
C LEU A 75 7.00 -1.48 -3.91
N ARG A 76 7.01 -1.47 -5.25
CA ARG A 76 8.19 -1.05 -6.02
C ARG A 76 8.54 0.42 -5.80
N GLU A 77 7.57 1.32 -5.72
CA GLU A 77 7.81 2.73 -5.43
C GLU A 77 8.22 2.98 -3.96
N LEU A 78 7.71 2.19 -3.02
CA LEU A 78 8.14 2.22 -1.63
C LEU A 78 9.56 1.70 -1.47
N ALA A 79 9.94 0.63 -2.18
CA ALA A 79 11.29 0.07 -2.16
C ALA A 79 12.35 1.10 -2.61
N LYS A 80 12.01 1.98 -3.58
CA LYS A 80 12.90 3.08 -3.99
C LYS A 80 13.16 4.10 -2.87
N GLN A 81 12.24 4.23 -1.91
CA GLN A 81 12.41 5.12 -0.75
C GLN A 81 13.20 4.47 0.39
N GLY A 82 13.52 3.17 0.30
CA GLY A 82 14.18 2.39 1.34
C GLY A 82 15.44 3.05 1.94
N PRO A 83 16.43 3.46 1.13
CA PRO A 83 17.66 4.08 1.66
C PRO A 83 17.40 5.38 2.42
N ALA A 84 16.54 6.25 1.89
CA ALA A 84 16.18 7.50 2.54
C ALA A 84 15.39 7.26 3.84
N MET A 85 14.59 6.20 3.89
CA MET A 85 13.86 5.79 5.09
C MET A 85 14.78 5.20 6.16
N GLN A 86 15.76 4.41 5.77
CA GLN A 86 16.77 3.87 6.69
C GLN A 86 17.57 5.00 7.35
N ALA A 87 18.05 5.97 6.55
CA ALA A 87 18.79 7.11 7.10
C ALA A 87 17.96 7.93 8.11
N LYS A 88 16.67 8.14 7.83
CA LYS A 88 15.75 8.80 8.78
C LYS A 88 15.52 7.97 10.04
N PHE A 89 15.47 6.64 9.91
CA PHE A 89 15.29 5.72 11.03
C PHE A 89 16.54 5.70 11.92
N ASP A 90 17.73 5.61 11.33
CA ASP A 90 18.99 5.63 12.07
C ASP A 90 19.15 6.96 12.85
N ALA A 91 18.80 8.08 12.22
CA ALA A 91 18.77 9.39 12.90
C ALA A 91 17.74 9.45 14.04
N TYR A 92 16.55 8.86 13.84
CA TYR A 92 15.52 8.75 14.88
C TYR A 92 16.00 7.89 16.07
N VAL A 93 16.63 6.74 15.79
CA VAL A 93 17.18 5.86 16.82
C VAL A 93 18.31 6.55 17.58
N GLY A 94 19.22 7.25 16.90
CA GLY A 94 20.29 8.01 17.56
C GLY A 94 19.77 9.13 18.47
N ALA A 95 18.66 9.77 18.10
CA ALA A 95 18.05 10.83 18.90
C ALA A 95 17.23 10.31 20.11
N GLN A 96 16.63 9.12 20.00
CA GLN A 96 15.73 8.55 21.02
C GLN A 96 16.40 7.50 21.92
N HIS A 97 17.43 6.83 21.42
CA HIS A 97 18.13 5.71 22.07
C HIS A 97 19.66 5.87 21.92
N PRO A 98 20.26 6.83 22.64
CA PRO A 98 21.70 7.10 22.55
C PRO A 98 22.57 5.92 23.01
N ASP A 99 22.02 5.02 23.83
CA ASP A 99 22.62 3.75 24.25
C ASP A 99 22.83 2.77 23.09
N ARG A 100 21.93 2.76 22.10
CA ARG A 100 22.02 1.90 20.92
C ARG A 100 22.93 2.45 19.82
N ALA A 101 23.13 3.77 19.79
CA ALA A 101 24.05 4.40 18.85
C ALA A 101 25.52 3.97 19.11
N ASN A 102 25.91 3.90 20.38
CA ASN A 102 27.28 3.54 20.80
C ASN A 102 27.66 2.06 20.55
N GLN A 103 26.70 1.14 20.49
CA GLN A 103 26.97 -0.28 20.20
C GLN A 103 27.27 -0.55 18.71
N SER A 104 26.71 0.26 17.81
CA SER A 104 26.89 0.10 16.36
C SER A 104 28.28 0.51 15.87
N THR A 105 28.93 1.43 16.58
CA THR A 105 30.32 1.86 16.33
C THR A 105 31.32 0.84 16.87
N ASP A 106 31.10 0.31 18.08
CA ASP A 106 31.98 -0.68 18.72
C ASP A 106 32.02 -2.03 17.96
N SER A 107 30.92 -2.39 17.28
CA SER A 107 30.82 -3.63 16.48
C SER A 107 31.46 -3.53 15.09
N ARG A 108 31.86 -2.33 14.63
CA ARG A 108 32.49 -2.11 13.32
C ARG A 108 34.01 -2.09 13.37
N ASP A 109 34.57 -1.95 14.58
CA ASP A 109 36.00 -1.79 14.84
C ASP A 109 36.65 -3.08 15.40
N ASN A 110 35.91 -4.20 15.39
CA ASN A 110 36.34 -5.53 15.86
C ASN A 110 36.01 -6.61 14.83
#